data_AF-A0A7S4IDC9-F1
#
_entry.id   AF-A0A7S4IDC9-F1
#
_cell.length_a   1.000
_cell.length_b   1.000
_cell.length_c   1.000
_cell.angle_alpha   90.00
_cell.angle_beta   90.00
_cell.angle_gamma   90.00
#
_symmetry.space_group_name_H-M   'P 1'
#
loop_
_entity.id
_entity.type
_entity.pdbx_description
1 polymer ?
#
loop_
_entity_poly.entity_id
_entity_poly.type
_entity_poly.pdbx_seq_one_letter_code
_entity_poly.pdbx_strand_id
1 'polypeptide(L)'
;IIFLHIYTMTTPFNAVESSNKLSPECRRAITVLGEALIHWEQFFTSEVTKDILIHNSKWFLTSKISKDRLPDAPDWGWNQSNGKATVTLDNTYVLELYKYNPIRKSPIAQQPSYKLWLGNIRVIDTSETFSFIWCEKGKVPDAPELTLQDLSFLSEFTDPATSKELGW
;
A
#
# COMPACT_ATOMS: atom_id res chain seq x y z
N ILE A 1 8.44 13.31 -17.22
CA ILE A 1 9.05 14.28 -16.28
C ILE A 1 8.77 13.84 -14.83
N ILE A 2 7.56 13.35 -14.54
CA ILE A 2 7.24 12.60 -13.29
C ILE A 2 8.35 11.64 -12.86
N PHE A 3 8.78 10.72 -13.75
CA PHE A 3 9.84 9.77 -13.41
C PHE A 3 11.18 10.44 -13.10
N LEU A 4 11.51 11.58 -13.69
CA LEU A 4 12.71 12.35 -13.32
C LEU A 4 12.58 12.90 -11.89
N HIS A 5 11.41 13.42 -11.51
CA HIS A 5 11.18 13.91 -10.16
C HIS A 5 11.21 12.78 -9.13
N ILE A 6 10.66 11.61 -9.45
CA ILE A 6 10.72 10.45 -8.55
C ILE A 6 12.15 9.89 -8.48
N TYR A 7 12.88 9.83 -9.60
CA TYR A 7 14.27 9.34 -9.65
C TYR A 7 15.23 10.19 -8.83
N THR A 8 14.96 11.49 -8.68
CA THR A 8 15.75 12.36 -7.80
C THR A 8 15.48 12.11 -6.30
N MET A 9 14.40 11.42 -5.93
CA MET A 9 14.06 11.17 -4.52
C MET A 9 14.79 9.93 -4.01
N THR A 10 16.04 10.12 -3.58
CA THR A 10 16.87 9.06 -2.99
C THR A 10 16.76 8.98 -1.47
N THR A 11 16.07 9.94 -0.84
CA THR A 11 15.86 10.03 0.61
C THR A 11 14.39 10.25 0.94
N PRO A 12 13.92 9.85 2.15
CA PRO A 12 12.61 10.24 2.65
C PRO A 12 12.44 11.77 2.68
N PHE A 13 11.19 12.24 2.74
CA PHE A 13 10.90 13.67 2.85
C PHE A 13 11.53 14.27 4.11
N ASN A 14 12.33 15.31 3.94
CA ASN A 14 13.08 15.96 5.00
C ASN A 14 12.20 16.98 5.76
N ALA A 15 11.29 17.64 5.05
CA ALA A 15 10.36 18.62 5.60
C ALA A 15 8.92 18.23 5.31
N VAL A 16 8.09 18.22 6.36
CA VAL A 16 6.67 17.88 6.32
C VAL A 16 5.90 18.99 7.00
N GLU A 17 5.31 19.88 6.20
CA GLU A 17 4.51 21.01 6.70
C GLU A 17 3.02 20.73 6.54
N SER A 18 2.24 21.00 7.58
CA SER A 18 0.78 20.87 7.54
C SER A 18 0.11 22.04 8.22
N SER A 19 -1.02 22.50 7.67
CA SER A 19 -1.84 23.54 8.28
C SER A 19 -2.48 23.12 9.59
N ASN A 20 -2.57 21.81 9.86
CA ASN A 20 -3.14 21.24 11.08
C ASN A 20 -2.18 20.24 11.72
N LYS A 21 -2.33 20.01 13.02
CA LYS A 21 -1.59 18.95 13.72
C LYS A 21 -1.96 17.59 13.12
N LEU A 22 -1.02 16.96 12.42
CA LEU A 22 -1.21 15.62 11.86
C LEU A 22 -1.50 14.61 12.97
N SER A 23 -2.37 13.64 12.69
CA SER A 23 -2.57 12.49 13.58
C SER A 23 -1.36 11.56 13.52
N PRO A 24 -1.13 10.72 14.55
CA PRO A 24 -0.07 9.69 14.51
C PRO A 24 -0.22 8.74 13.32
N GLU A 25 -1.45 8.37 12.96
CA GLU A 25 -1.72 7.51 11.80
C GLU A 25 -1.33 8.18 10.48
N CYS A 26 -1.64 9.48 10.29
CA CYS A 26 -1.24 10.20 9.09
C CYS A 26 0.28 10.31 8.98
N ARG A 27 0.99 10.61 10.08
CA ARG A 27 2.46 10.64 10.10
C ARG A 27 3.06 9.31 9.65
N ARG A 28 2.55 8.19 10.17
CA ARG A 28 3.01 6.86 9.77
C ARG A 28 2.77 6.60 8.29
N ALA A 29 1.61 6.97 7.73
CA ALA A 29 1.36 6.81 6.30
C ALA A 29 2.32 7.64 5.42
N ILE A 30 2.71 8.84 5.87
CA ILE A 30 3.72 9.66 5.19
C ILE A 30 5.10 9.01 5.28
N THR A 31 5.47 8.45 6.44
CA THR A 31 6.72 7.70 6.59
C THR A 31 6.77 6.52 5.62
N VAL A 32 5.70 5.72 5.55
CA VAL A 32 5.62 4.57 4.64
C VAL A 32 5.66 5.00 3.17
N LEU A 33 5.06 6.13 2.82
CA LEU A 33 5.21 6.73 1.49
C LEU A 33 6.68 7.05 1.20
N GLY A 34 7.37 7.75 2.12
CA GLY A 34 8.77 8.13 1.95
C GLY A 34 9.69 6.91 1.78
N GLU A 35 9.49 5.86 2.58
CA GLU A 35 10.21 4.59 2.46
C GLU A 35 9.95 3.89 1.11
N ALA A 36 8.68 3.85 0.68
CA ALA A 36 8.30 3.22 -0.58
C ALA A 36 8.87 3.97 -1.79
N LEU A 37 9.01 5.29 -1.69
CA LEU A 37 9.46 6.14 -2.77
C LEU A 37 10.92 5.87 -3.17
N ILE A 38 11.77 5.49 -2.20
CA ILE A 38 13.17 5.10 -2.44
C ILE A 38 13.25 3.93 -3.45
N HIS A 39 12.25 3.05 -3.45
CA HIS A 39 12.16 1.88 -4.33
C HIS A 39 10.90 1.90 -5.19
N TRP A 40 10.47 3.10 -5.61
CA TRP A 40 9.19 3.30 -6.29
C TRP A 40 8.97 2.41 -7.52
N GLU A 41 10.05 2.08 -8.26
CA GLU A 41 10.02 1.25 -9.45
C GLU A 41 9.43 -0.14 -9.17
N GLN A 42 9.69 -0.69 -7.98
CA GLN A 42 9.19 -2.01 -7.56
C GLN A 42 7.68 -2.00 -7.26
N PHE A 43 7.14 -0.83 -6.95
CA PHE A 43 5.75 -0.62 -6.59
C PHE A 43 4.96 0.03 -7.73
N PHE A 44 5.59 0.29 -8.87
CA PHE A 44 4.94 0.99 -9.97
C PHE A 44 3.94 0.08 -10.70
N THR A 45 2.76 0.61 -10.98
CA THR A 45 1.76 -0.02 -11.84
C THR A 45 1.07 1.01 -12.73
N SER A 46 0.69 0.61 -13.94
CA SER A 46 -0.09 1.45 -14.85
C SER A 46 -1.55 1.57 -14.44
N GLU A 47 -2.09 0.55 -13.77
CA GLU A 47 -3.52 0.43 -13.47
C GLU A 47 -3.77 -0.09 -12.06
N VAL A 48 -4.95 0.25 -11.54
CA VAL A 48 -5.42 -0.22 -10.23
C VAL A 48 -5.93 -1.65 -10.38
N THR A 49 -5.22 -2.62 -9.83
CA THR A 49 -5.63 -4.03 -9.81
C THR A 49 -6.23 -4.42 -8.45
N LYS A 50 -6.70 -5.66 -8.30
CA LYS A 50 -7.16 -6.19 -7.00
C LYS A 50 -6.00 -6.44 -6.03
N ASP A 51 -4.76 -6.45 -6.51
CA ASP A 51 -3.56 -6.72 -5.69
C ASP A 51 -3.26 -5.56 -4.75
N ILE A 52 -3.82 -4.37 -5.00
CA ILE A 52 -3.80 -3.27 -4.03
C ILE A 52 -4.52 -3.62 -2.72
N LEU A 53 -5.29 -4.70 -2.68
CA LEU A 53 -5.95 -5.17 -1.46
C LEU A 53 -5.12 -6.21 -0.70
N ILE A 54 -3.91 -6.54 -1.17
CA ILE A 54 -2.99 -7.44 -0.46
C ILE A 54 -2.43 -6.71 0.76
N HIS A 55 -2.34 -7.43 1.88
CA HIS A 55 -1.82 -6.91 3.14
C HIS A 55 -0.42 -6.32 2.97
N ASN A 56 -0.25 -5.09 3.45
CA ASN A 56 0.97 -4.29 3.39
C ASN A 56 1.52 -3.99 1.98
N SER A 57 0.69 -4.19 0.94
CA SER A 57 1.04 -3.85 -0.43
C SER A 57 1.13 -2.32 -0.63
N LYS A 58 2.03 -1.90 -1.51
CA LYS A 58 2.31 -0.50 -1.82
C LYS A 58 2.35 -0.34 -3.33
N TRP A 59 1.76 0.73 -3.84
CA TRP A 59 1.62 0.95 -5.27
C TRP A 59 1.77 2.42 -5.64
N PHE A 60 2.45 2.70 -6.76
CA PHE A 60 2.51 4.02 -7.38
C PHE A 60 1.85 4.00 -8.75
N LEU A 61 1.12 5.07 -9.08
CA LEU A 61 0.46 5.28 -10.37
C LEU A 61 0.71 6.68 -10.89
N THR A 62 0.86 6.86 -12.20
CA THR A 62 1.08 8.18 -12.85
C THR A 62 -0.17 9.05 -12.95
N SER A 63 -1.32 8.59 -12.47
CA SER A 63 -2.58 9.33 -12.56
C SER A 63 -3.16 9.55 -11.18
N LYS A 64 -3.83 10.69 -10.98
CA LYS A 64 -4.63 10.93 -9.78
C LYS A 64 -5.72 9.86 -9.65
N ILE A 65 -5.77 9.22 -8.49
CA ILE A 65 -6.79 8.21 -8.17
C ILE A 65 -7.88 8.83 -7.32
N SER A 66 -9.11 8.48 -7.66
CA SER A 66 -10.34 8.81 -6.94
C SER A 66 -10.98 7.53 -6.39
N LYS A 67 -11.91 7.69 -5.45
CA LYS A 67 -12.53 6.57 -4.72
C LYS A 67 -13.21 5.54 -5.64
N ASP A 68 -13.80 6.01 -6.73
CA ASP A 68 -14.51 5.20 -7.74
C ASP A 68 -13.60 4.25 -8.51
N ARG A 69 -12.29 4.52 -8.56
CA ARG A 69 -11.30 3.62 -9.19
C ARG A 69 -10.77 2.55 -8.24
N LEU A 70 -11.11 2.62 -6.95
CA LEU A 70 -10.69 1.61 -5.98
C LEU A 70 -11.55 0.36 -6.11
N PRO A 71 -10.98 -0.86 -6.02
CA PRO A 71 -11.75 -2.09 -6.10
C PRO A 71 -12.78 -2.16 -4.97
N ASP A 72 -14.02 -2.51 -5.31
CA ASP A 72 -15.10 -2.75 -4.37
C ASP A 72 -15.81 -4.08 -4.67
N ALA A 73 -16.92 -4.34 -3.98
CA ALA A 73 -17.76 -5.50 -4.25
C ALA A 73 -19.25 -5.12 -4.14
N PRO A 74 -20.17 -5.98 -4.60
CA PRO A 74 -21.61 -5.75 -4.43
C PRO A 74 -22.01 -5.55 -2.96
N ASP A 75 -21.33 -6.22 -2.05
CA ASP A 75 -21.67 -6.27 -0.62
C ASP A 75 -21.04 -5.16 0.22
N TRP A 76 -19.96 -4.55 -0.26
CA TRP A 76 -19.24 -3.51 0.48
C TRP A 76 -18.64 -2.45 -0.44
N GLY A 77 -18.44 -1.24 0.09
CA GLY A 77 -17.75 -0.17 -0.61
C GLY A 77 -16.76 0.55 0.29
N TRP A 78 -16.11 1.58 -0.24
CA TRP A 78 -15.18 2.41 0.54
C TRP A 78 -15.90 3.57 1.22
N ASN A 79 -15.68 3.66 2.53
CA ASN A 79 -15.99 4.85 3.32
C ASN A 79 -14.69 5.59 3.65
N GLN A 80 -14.66 6.88 3.36
CA GLN A 80 -13.54 7.73 3.77
C GLN A 80 -13.66 8.00 5.27
N SER A 81 -12.58 7.82 6.01
CA SER A 81 -12.53 8.22 7.41
C SER A 81 -12.52 9.75 7.51
N ASN A 82 -13.09 10.30 8.59
CA ASN A 82 -13.07 11.74 8.82
C ASN A 82 -11.62 12.26 8.83
N GLY A 83 -11.32 13.20 7.93
CA GLY A 83 -9.99 13.82 7.80
C GLY A 83 -9.34 13.56 6.44
N LYS A 84 -9.35 14.58 5.59
CA LYS A 84 -8.34 14.75 4.53
C LYS A 84 -7.16 15.45 5.18
N ALA A 85 -5.96 14.89 5.06
CA ALA A 85 -4.74 15.60 5.44
C ALA A 85 -4.11 16.20 4.17
N THR A 86 -3.86 17.50 4.18
CA THR A 86 -3.07 18.17 3.15
C THR A 86 -1.74 18.57 3.76
N VAL A 87 -0.66 18.19 3.08
CA VAL A 87 0.71 18.33 3.57
C VAL A 87 1.61 18.79 2.43
N THR A 88 2.50 19.73 2.70
CA THR A 88 3.59 20.09 1.80
C THR A 88 4.82 19.28 2.16
N LEU A 89 5.43 18.63 1.18
CA LEU A 89 6.61 17.78 1.33
C LEU A 89 7.79 18.44 0.61
N ASP A 90 8.86 18.72 1.35
CA ASP A 90 10.10 19.33 0.84
C ASP A 90 9.90 20.61 0.00
N ASN A 91 8.82 21.36 0.27
CA ASN A 91 8.41 22.54 -0.51
C ASN A 91 8.27 22.31 -2.02
N THR A 92 8.22 21.04 -2.44
CA THR A 92 8.25 20.62 -3.85
C THR A 92 6.95 19.90 -4.22
N TYR A 93 6.34 19.22 -3.24
CA TYR A 93 5.15 18.41 -3.46
C TYR A 93 4.02 18.82 -2.51
N VAL A 94 2.78 18.70 -2.99
CA VAL A 94 1.58 18.76 -2.17
C VAL A 94 0.95 17.37 -2.15
N LEU A 95 0.85 16.79 -0.94
CA LEU A 95 0.21 15.50 -0.68
C LEU A 95 -1.21 15.72 -0.14
N GLU A 96 -2.19 15.16 -0.84
CA GLU A 96 -3.55 14.96 -0.34
C GLU A 96 -3.68 13.50 0.12
N LEU A 97 -3.75 13.28 1.43
CA LEU A 97 -3.80 11.95 2.03
C LEU A 97 -5.21 11.62 2.54
N TYR A 98 -5.69 10.45 2.14
CA TYR A 98 -7.01 9.90 2.45
C TYR A 98 -6.88 8.52 3.09
N LYS A 99 -7.73 8.24 4.08
CA LYS A 99 -7.87 6.93 4.72
C LYS A 99 -9.24 6.35 4.40
N TYR A 100 -9.28 5.12 3.89
CA TYR A 100 -10.50 4.40 3.57
C TYR A 100 -10.63 3.12 4.39
N ASN A 101 -11.84 2.85 4.86
CA ASN A 101 -12.24 1.57 5.46
C ASN A 101 -13.48 1.03 4.74
N PRO A 102 -13.66 -0.29 4.66
CA PRO A 102 -14.86 -0.89 4.10
C PRO A 102 -16.12 -0.52 4.90
N ILE A 103 -17.22 -0.33 4.18
CA ILE A 103 -18.57 -0.19 4.74
C ILE A 103 -19.50 -1.17 4.03
N ARG A 104 -20.32 -1.88 4.80
CA ARG A 104 -21.40 -2.75 4.28
C ARG A 104 -22.41 -1.91 3.49
N LYS A 105 -22.85 -2.41 2.34
CA LYS A 105 -23.93 -1.80 1.54
C LYS A 105 -25.32 -2.26 2.01
N SER A 106 -25.41 -3.35 2.79
CA SER A 106 -26.66 -3.82 3.42
C SER A 106 -26.40 -4.44 4.80
N PRO A 107 -27.43 -4.59 5.67
CA PRO A 107 -27.26 -5.19 7.00
C PRO A 107 -26.77 -6.65 6.98
N ILE A 108 -27.17 -7.40 5.95
CA ILE A 108 -26.80 -8.81 5.77
C ILE A 108 -25.45 -9.00 5.07
N ALA A 109 -24.93 -7.94 4.42
CA ALA A 109 -23.69 -8.00 3.69
C ALA A 109 -22.48 -8.22 4.61
N GLN A 110 -21.52 -8.99 4.11
CA GLN A 110 -20.21 -9.11 4.73
C GLN A 110 -19.30 -7.99 4.22
N GLN A 111 -18.47 -7.44 5.11
CA GLN A 111 -17.41 -6.51 4.73
C GLN A 111 -16.05 -7.07 5.14
N PRO A 112 -15.01 -6.86 4.33
CA PRO A 112 -13.66 -7.18 4.74
C PRO A 112 -13.18 -6.22 5.83
N SER A 113 -12.14 -6.62 6.55
CA SER A 113 -11.46 -5.77 7.54
C SER A 113 -10.28 -5.04 6.91
N TYR A 114 -10.48 -4.36 5.77
CA TYR A 114 -9.40 -3.63 5.10
C TYR A 114 -9.15 -2.25 5.70
N LYS A 115 -7.94 -1.74 5.49
CA LYS A 115 -7.57 -0.35 5.75
C LYS A 115 -6.62 0.11 4.64
N LEU A 116 -7.06 1.10 3.87
CA LEU A 116 -6.35 1.59 2.69
C LEU A 116 -6.01 3.07 2.87
N TRP A 117 -4.79 3.44 2.50
CA TRP A 117 -4.33 4.81 2.39
C TRP A 117 -4.16 5.16 0.92
N LEU A 118 -4.66 6.32 0.53
CA LEU A 118 -4.49 6.90 -0.81
C LEU A 118 -3.87 8.28 -0.65
N GLY A 119 -2.67 8.45 -1.18
CA GLY A 119 -2.00 9.74 -1.32
C GLY A 119 -2.06 10.20 -2.76
N ASN A 120 -2.63 11.37 -3.02
CA ASN A 120 -2.50 12.05 -4.30
C ASN A 120 -1.43 13.12 -4.17
N ILE A 121 -0.35 12.99 -4.92
CA ILE A 121 0.80 13.88 -4.89
C ILE A 121 0.75 14.77 -6.12
N ARG A 122 0.92 16.08 -5.92
CA ARG A 122 1.08 17.07 -6.99
C ARG A 122 2.44 17.74 -6.86
N VAL A 123 3.20 17.79 -7.94
CA VAL A 123 4.43 18.58 -8.04
C VAL A 123 4.04 20.05 -8.16
N ILE A 124 4.62 20.92 -7.33
CA ILE A 124 4.24 22.34 -7.27
C ILE A 124 4.58 23.05 -8.58
N ASP A 125 5.79 22.85 -9.10
CA ASP A 125 6.30 23.61 -10.25
C ASP A 125 5.68 23.17 -11.58
N THR A 126 5.50 21.87 -11.78
CA THR A 126 5.02 21.31 -13.06
C THR A 126 3.52 21.05 -13.07
N SER A 127 2.87 21.07 -11.89
CA SER A 127 1.48 20.62 -11.70
C SER A 127 1.21 19.17 -12.12
N GLU A 128 2.25 18.38 -12.38
CA GLU A 128 2.12 16.95 -12.62
C GLU A 128 1.61 16.24 -11.35
N THR A 129 0.87 15.16 -11.54
CA THR A 129 0.29 14.40 -10.42
C THR A 129 0.59 12.93 -10.53
N PHE A 130 0.77 12.29 -9.39
CA PHE A 130 0.86 10.84 -9.27
C PHE A 130 0.20 10.41 -7.95
N SER A 131 -0.10 9.13 -7.83
CA SER A 131 -0.76 8.58 -6.66
C SER A 131 0.06 7.50 -6.01
N PHE A 132 -0.10 7.40 -4.70
CA PHE A 132 0.43 6.34 -3.86
C PHE A 132 -0.73 5.64 -3.16
N ILE A 133 -0.73 4.32 -3.18
CA ILE A 133 -1.69 3.49 -2.48
C ILE A 133 -0.94 2.58 -1.53
N TRP A 134 -1.37 2.53 -0.28
CA TRP A 134 -0.87 1.57 0.71
C TRP A 134 -2.02 0.84 1.39
N CYS A 135 -2.02 -0.48 1.27
CA CYS A 135 -2.96 -1.34 1.97
C CYS A 135 -2.38 -1.77 3.30
N GLU A 136 -2.57 -0.97 4.33
CA GLU A 136 -2.09 -1.30 5.68
C GLU A 136 -2.68 -2.61 6.20
N LYS A 137 -3.97 -2.85 5.93
CA LYS A 137 -4.64 -4.10 6.29
C LYS A 137 -5.40 -4.60 5.08
N GLY A 138 -5.03 -5.77 4.58
CA GLY A 138 -5.56 -6.37 3.36
C GLY A 138 -5.79 -7.86 3.51
N LYS A 139 -6.01 -8.53 2.37
CA LYS A 139 -5.96 -9.99 2.25
C LYS A 139 -4.53 -10.44 2.51
N VAL A 140 -4.36 -11.41 3.38
CA VAL A 140 -3.11 -12.18 3.41
C VAL A 140 -3.19 -13.09 2.18
N PRO A 141 -2.21 -13.06 1.26
CA PRO A 141 -2.15 -14.07 0.20
C PRO A 141 -2.21 -15.43 0.89
N ASP A 142 -2.98 -16.36 0.33
CA ASP A 142 -2.93 -17.73 0.83
C ASP A 142 -1.45 -18.13 0.79
N ALA A 143 -0.87 -18.39 1.98
CA ALA A 143 0.48 -18.91 2.02
C ALA A 143 0.46 -20.17 1.15
N PRO A 144 1.45 -20.40 0.28
CA PRO A 144 1.57 -21.71 -0.34
C PRO A 144 1.48 -22.72 0.80
N GLU A 145 0.54 -23.65 0.70
CA GLU A 145 0.37 -24.69 1.70
C GLU A 145 1.64 -25.54 1.66
N LEU A 146 2.63 -25.14 2.47
CA LEU A 146 3.92 -25.82 2.55
C LEU A 146 3.64 -27.20 3.13
N THR A 147 3.77 -28.21 2.28
CA THR A 147 3.69 -29.59 2.72
C THR A 147 5.04 -30.00 3.32
N LEU A 148 5.04 -31.03 4.17
CA LEU A 148 6.29 -31.61 4.63
C LEU A 148 7.17 -32.06 3.44
N GLN A 149 6.56 -32.50 2.35
CA GLN A 149 7.26 -32.97 1.14
C GLN A 149 8.03 -31.86 0.43
N ASP A 150 7.55 -30.60 0.48
CA ASP A 150 8.25 -29.45 -0.08
C ASP A 150 9.56 -29.15 0.67
N LEU A 151 9.70 -29.69 1.89
CA LEU A 151 10.90 -29.58 2.73
C LEU A 151 11.84 -30.79 2.58
N SER A 152 11.57 -31.73 1.68
CA SER A 152 12.40 -32.94 1.47
C SER A 152 13.85 -32.65 1.05
N PHE A 153 14.14 -31.45 0.52
CA PHE A 153 15.52 -31.01 0.26
C PHE A 153 16.37 -30.92 1.54
N LEU A 154 15.75 -30.84 2.72
CA LEU A 154 16.44 -30.87 4.01
C LEU A 154 16.93 -32.27 4.40
N SER A 155 16.48 -33.33 3.69
CA SER A 155 16.84 -34.72 3.99
C SER A 155 18.35 -34.99 3.95
N GLU A 156 19.11 -34.23 3.17
CA GLU A 156 20.58 -34.30 3.10
C GLU A 156 21.26 -33.78 4.37
N PHE A 157 20.55 -32.96 5.16
CA PHE A 157 21.06 -32.33 6.39
C PHE A 157 20.49 -32.97 7.67
N THR A 158 19.58 -33.93 7.55
CA THR A 158 19.01 -34.69 8.66
C THR A 158 19.50 -36.13 8.64
N ASP A 159 19.52 -36.78 9.81
CA ASP A 159 19.90 -38.19 9.85
C ASP A 159 18.86 -39.07 9.11
N PRO A 160 19.28 -40.22 8.57
CA PRO A 160 18.40 -41.06 7.76
C PRO A 160 17.16 -41.57 8.48
N ALA A 161 17.18 -41.69 9.82
CA ALA A 161 16.04 -42.16 10.57
C ALA A 161 14.95 -41.07 10.64
N THR A 162 15.34 -39.83 10.93
CA THR A 162 14.44 -38.69 10.92
C THR A 162 13.91 -38.37 9.52
N SER A 163 14.73 -38.43 8.47
CA SER A 163 14.24 -38.23 7.09
C SER A 163 13.14 -39.24 6.73
N LYS A 164 13.34 -40.51 7.09
CA LYS A 164 12.36 -41.58 6.84
C LYS A 164 11.07 -41.41 7.65
N GLU A 165 11.16 -40.95 8.90
CA GLU A 165 9.99 -40.66 9.75
C GLU A 165 9.14 -39.52 9.18
N LEU A 166 9.80 -38.51 8.60
CA LEU A 166 9.15 -37.36 7.98
C LEU A 166 8.64 -37.64 6.54
N GLY A 167 8.96 -38.81 5.98
CA GLY A 167 8.56 -39.19 4.63
C GLY A 167 9.30 -38.43 3.53
N TRP A 168 10.54 -38.00 3.82
CA TRP A 168 11.47 -37.36 2.88
C TRP A 168 12.36 -38.39 2.17
#